data_AF-A0A954NKW1-F1
#
_entry.id   AF-A0A954NKW1-F1
#
_cell.length_a   1.000
_cell.length_b   1.000
_cell.length_c   1.000
_cell.angle_alpha   90.00
_cell.angle_beta   90.00
_cell.angle_gamma   90.00
#
_symmetry.space_group_name_H-M   'P 1'
#
loop_
_entity.id
_entity.type
_entity.pdbx_description
1 polymer ?
#
loop_
_entity_poly.entity_id
_entity_poly.type
_entity_poly.pdbx_seq_one_letter_code
_entity_poly.pdbx_strand_id
1 'polypeptide(L)'
;TDYEWMEVMGPPASDADKWFISILSMRQCAACEQLRSDWTRSPWLLALGHPTDPKQSWSHFNVYYREDASQSFRFENLRVTTYPTILVQPPRSGRFGDSSTVVFQGTYQGDPERLARDISSAIRAYVARDNQNPAPATADVPPPWTPAPRVDSWNPQIPGPFPSFDPTIPPQPAPAPTPTPETPAFPWGAVMTLVAAGFSLPAAIAITVWLVLFIRSRRLAAGKQPILDQATLDSFLALLKSIAASSDQQRSANK
;
A
#
# COMPACT_ATOMS: atom_id res chain seq x y z
N THR A 1 37.78 16.10 8.67
CA THR A 1 37.89 14.77 8.03
C THR A 1 36.74 13.86 8.40
N ASP A 2 36.12 13.96 9.58
CA ASP A 2 34.98 13.08 9.95
C ASP A 2 33.64 13.40 9.24
N TYR A 3 33.44 14.66 8.79
CA TYR A 3 32.21 15.06 8.09
C TYR A 3 32.12 14.53 6.65
N GLU A 4 33.25 14.37 5.96
CA GLU A 4 33.30 13.91 4.56
C GLU A 4 32.99 12.40 4.45
N TRP A 5 33.43 11.60 5.42
CA TRP A 5 33.09 10.17 5.49
C TRP A 5 31.63 9.92 5.87
N MET A 6 31.03 10.75 6.72
CA MET A 6 29.59 10.68 7.02
C MET A 6 28.73 11.11 5.84
N GLU A 7 29.21 12.00 4.97
CA GLU A 7 28.52 12.41 3.75
C GLU A 7 28.56 11.32 2.67
N VAL A 8 29.66 10.55 2.60
CA VAL A 8 29.79 9.39 1.69
C VAL A 8 29.00 8.16 2.18
N MET A 9 28.86 7.98 3.50
CA MET A 9 28.16 6.85 4.13
C MET A 9 26.75 7.21 4.64
N GLY A 10 26.33 8.46 4.43
CA GLY A 10 24.99 8.96 4.74
C GLY A 10 24.04 8.87 3.55
N PRO A 11 22.73 9.04 3.77
CA PRO A 11 21.76 9.07 2.68
C PRO A 11 22.15 10.14 1.65
N PRO A 12 21.93 9.89 0.34
CA PRO A 12 22.38 10.80 -0.70
C PRO A 12 21.72 12.18 -0.55
N ALA A 13 22.49 13.24 -0.81
CA ALA A 13 22.06 14.62 -0.65
C ALA A 13 20.85 15.00 -1.53
N SER A 14 20.74 14.36 -2.71
CA SER A 14 19.62 14.52 -3.62
C SER A 14 18.66 13.34 -3.54
N ASP A 15 17.37 13.63 -3.43
CA ASP A 15 16.32 12.61 -3.54
C ASP A 15 16.34 11.90 -4.91
N ALA A 16 16.88 12.51 -5.96
CA ALA A 16 16.97 11.89 -7.28
C ALA A 16 17.97 10.72 -7.32
N ASP A 17 18.91 10.68 -6.37
CA ASP A 17 19.96 9.66 -6.25
C ASP A 17 19.63 8.56 -5.23
N LYS A 18 18.44 8.62 -4.63
CA LYS A 18 17.92 7.56 -3.75
C LYS A 18 17.46 6.36 -4.58
N TRP A 19 17.82 5.17 -4.10
CA TRP A 19 17.31 3.91 -4.65
C TRP A 19 15.80 3.80 -4.41
N PHE A 20 15.08 3.03 -5.22
CA PHE A 20 13.68 2.72 -4.92
C PHE A 20 13.60 1.35 -4.27
N ILE A 21 13.01 1.28 -3.09
CA ILE A 21 12.66 0.03 -2.43
C ILE A 21 11.14 -0.03 -2.33
N SER A 22 10.56 -0.95 -3.10
CA SER A 22 9.11 -1.15 -3.15
C SER A 22 8.76 -2.50 -2.53
N ILE A 23 7.90 -2.49 -1.52
CA ILE A 23 7.32 -3.72 -0.96
C ILE A 23 5.95 -3.92 -1.58
N LEU A 24 5.77 -5.00 -2.32
CA LEU A 24 4.46 -5.52 -2.66
C LEU A 24 3.95 -6.37 -1.51
N SER A 25 2.82 -5.95 -0.96
CA SER A 25 2.15 -6.53 0.19
C SER A 25 0.71 -6.91 -0.16
N MET A 26 0.06 -7.66 0.72
CA MET A 26 -1.36 -7.96 0.68
C MET A 26 -1.95 -7.84 2.08
N ARG A 27 -3.23 -7.51 2.18
CA ARG A 27 -3.90 -7.41 3.49
C ARG A 27 -4.01 -8.81 4.10
N GLN A 28 -3.99 -8.88 5.43
CA GLN A 28 -4.12 -10.14 6.20
C GLN A 28 -3.00 -11.16 5.92
N CYS A 29 -1.80 -10.69 5.56
CA CYS A 29 -0.62 -11.52 5.38
C CYS A 29 0.32 -11.39 6.59
N ALA A 30 0.46 -12.47 7.36
CA ALA A 30 1.27 -12.48 8.58
C ALA A 30 2.75 -12.11 8.29
N ALA A 31 3.34 -12.68 7.25
CA ALA A 31 4.71 -12.36 6.84
C ALA A 31 4.89 -10.91 6.39
N CYS A 32 3.84 -10.31 5.83
CA CYS A 32 3.84 -8.92 5.38
C CYS A 32 3.79 -7.94 6.55
N GLU A 33 2.95 -8.23 7.55
CA GLU A 33 2.90 -7.44 8.79
C GLU A 33 4.19 -7.60 9.59
N GLN A 34 4.77 -8.81 9.60
CA GLN A 34 6.08 -9.04 10.20
C GLN A 34 7.16 -8.21 9.51
N LEU A 35 7.25 -8.26 8.17
CA LEU A 35 8.21 -7.44 7.41
C LEU A 35 8.04 -5.95 7.72
N ARG A 36 6.80 -5.44 7.75
CA ARG A 36 6.52 -4.04 8.06
C ARG A 36 6.97 -3.68 9.48
N SER A 37 6.72 -4.56 10.44
CA SER A 37 7.13 -4.39 11.82
C SER A 37 8.66 -4.44 11.98
N ASP A 38 9.34 -5.30 11.22
CA ASP A 38 10.79 -5.41 11.28
C ASP A 38 11.47 -4.25 10.56
N TRP A 39 10.84 -3.67 9.52
CA TRP A 39 11.36 -2.49 8.85
C TRP A 39 11.39 -1.25 9.75
N THR A 40 10.47 -1.13 10.70
CA THR A 40 10.43 0.00 11.64
C THR A 40 11.31 -0.18 12.87
N ARG A 41 11.77 -1.41 13.14
CA ARG A 41 12.52 -1.75 14.37
C ARG A 41 13.96 -2.18 14.11
N SER A 42 14.20 -2.84 12.98
CA SER A 42 15.52 -3.40 12.67
C SER A 42 16.47 -2.29 12.22
N PRO A 43 17.62 -2.11 12.89
CA PRO A 43 18.61 -1.13 12.44
C PRO A 43 19.12 -1.43 11.03
N TRP A 44 19.14 -2.71 10.62
CA TRP A 44 19.58 -3.13 9.29
C TRP A 44 18.66 -2.66 8.16
N LEU A 45 17.34 -2.68 8.38
CA LEU A 45 16.36 -2.26 7.38
C LEU A 45 16.16 -0.74 7.41
N LEU A 46 16.21 -0.13 8.60
CA LEU A 46 16.17 1.33 8.76
C LEU A 46 17.34 2.02 8.04
N ALA A 47 18.51 1.37 8.00
CA ALA A 47 19.66 1.86 7.25
C ALA A 47 19.39 1.95 5.73
N LEU A 48 18.50 1.12 5.19
CA LEU A 48 18.15 1.11 3.76
C LEU A 48 17.02 2.10 3.45
N GLY A 49 16.01 2.17 4.31
CA GLY A 49 14.87 3.06 4.14
C GLY A 49 14.12 3.23 5.44
N HIS A 50 13.81 4.47 5.81
CA HIS A 50 13.17 4.83 7.05
C HIS A 50 11.71 5.21 6.75
N PRO A 51 10.72 4.36 7.10
CA PRO A 51 9.33 4.57 6.69
C PRO A 51 8.70 5.87 7.23
N THR A 52 9.22 6.37 8.35
CA THR A 52 8.73 7.58 9.03
C THR A 52 9.58 8.82 8.80
N ASP A 53 10.82 8.67 8.28
CA ASP A 53 11.72 9.80 8.02
C ASP A 53 12.42 9.64 6.64
N PRO A 54 11.76 10.07 5.56
CA PRO A 54 12.32 9.98 4.21
C PRO A 54 13.65 10.74 4.03
N LYS A 55 13.95 11.73 4.88
CA LYS A 55 15.19 12.50 4.79
C LYS A 55 16.40 11.71 5.27
N GLN A 56 16.20 10.87 6.29
CA GLN A 56 17.24 9.97 6.81
C GLN A 56 17.34 8.66 6.00
N SER A 57 16.50 8.49 4.97
CA SER A 57 16.43 7.27 4.19
C SER A 57 17.42 7.27 3.03
N TRP A 58 18.14 6.16 2.86
CA TRP A 58 18.97 5.89 1.68
C TRP A 58 18.15 5.58 0.42
N SER A 59 16.85 5.29 0.58
CA SER A 59 15.95 4.92 -0.50
C SER A 59 14.59 5.60 -0.37
N HIS A 60 13.90 5.73 -1.51
CA HIS A 60 12.46 5.91 -1.57
C HIS A 60 11.79 4.60 -1.20
N PHE A 61 11.35 4.52 0.05
CA PHE A 61 10.65 3.36 0.59
C PHE A 61 9.14 3.49 0.41
N ASN A 62 8.53 2.59 -0.34
CA ASN A 62 7.08 2.55 -0.54
C ASN A 62 6.51 1.15 -0.35
N VAL A 63 5.30 1.08 0.20
CA VAL A 63 4.53 -0.17 0.33
C VAL A 63 3.31 -0.08 -0.55
N TYR A 64 3.17 -1.05 -1.45
CA TYR A 64 2.05 -1.17 -2.38
C TYR A 64 1.24 -2.40 -2.02
N TYR A 65 -0.07 -2.23 -1.94
CA TYR A 65 -1.00 -3.34 -1.66
C TYR A 65 -1.52 -3.89 -2.98
N ARG A 66 -1.57 -5.22 -3.11
CA ARG A 66 -2.17 -5.90 -4.27
C ARG A 66 -3.61 -5.44 -4.51
N GLU A 67 -4.34 -5.15 -3.44
CA GLU A 67 -5.74 -4.75 -3.47
C GLU A 67 -5.93 -3.31 -3.99
N ASP A 68 -4.87 -2.51 -4.08
CA ASP A 68 -4.91 -1.15 -4.62
C ASP A 68 -4.73 -1.17 -6.15
N ALA A 69 -5.86 -1.28 -6.85
CA ALA A 69 -5.90 -1.30 -8.31
C ALA A 69 -5.29 -0.04 -8.95
N SER A 70 -5.27 1.11 -8.25
CA SER A 70 -4.72 2.36 -8.78
C SER A 70 -3.21 2.32 -9.00
N GLN A 71 -2.51 1.38 -8.36
CA GLN A 71 -1.05 1.24 -8.45
C GLN A 71 -0.61 0.01 -9.26
N SER A 72 -1.58 -0.78 -9.78
CA SER A 72 -1.31 -2.01 -10.53
C SER A 72 -0.43 -1.79 -11.76
N PHE A 73 -0.60 -0.65 -12.45
CA PHE A 73 0.17 -0.27 -13.63
C PHE A 73 1.70 -0.26 -13.44
N ARG A 74 2.17 -0.08 -12.19
CA ARG A 74 3.61 -0.05 -11.86
C ARG A 74 4.27 -1.43 -11.99
N PHE A 75 3.47 -2.50 -11.95
CA PHE A 75 3.96 -3.87 -11.82
C PHE A 75 3.45 -4.79 -12.92
N GLU A 76 2.79 -4.27 -13.97
CA GLU A 76 2.22 -5.05 -15.07
C GLU A 76 3.27 -5.93 -15.79
N ASN A 77 4.51 -5.43 -15.88
CA ASN A 77 5.61 -6.15 -16.51
C ASN A 77 6.41 -7.02 -15.53
N LEU A 78 6.02 -7.09 -14.26
CA LEU A 78 6.73 -7.84 -13.23
C LEU A 78 5.93 -9.08 -12.82
N ARG A 79 6.60 -10.24 -12.85
CA ARG A 79 6.02 -11.50 -12.38
C ARG A 79 6.13 -11.57 -10.86
N VAL A 80 5.10 -11.10 -10.16
CA VAL A 80 4.98 -11.21 -8.70
C VAL A 80 4.06 -12.38 -8.36
N THR A 81 4.63 -13.47 -7.86
CA THR A 81 3.90 -14.71 -7.55
C THR A 81 3.69 -14.93 -6.04
N THR A 82 4.41 -14.19 -5.19
CA THR A 82 4.48 -14.43 -3.74
C THR A 82 4.43 -13.09 -2.98
N TYR A 83 3.92 -13.10 -1.75
CA TYR A 83 3.88 -11.92 -0.88
C TYR A 83 4.48 -12.24 0.50
N PRO A 84 5.21 -11.29 1.14
CA PRO A 84 5.63 -10.01 0.56
C PRO A 84 6.73 -10.20 -0.49
N THR A 85 6.69 -9.41 -1.56
CA THR A 85 7.78 -9.31 -2.55
C THR A 85 8.45 -7.96 -2.41
N ILE A 86 9.77 -7.95 -2.30
CA ILE A 86 10.60 -6.75 -2.21
C ILE A 86 11.26 -6.55 -3.57
N LEU A 87 11.11 -5.35 -4.11
CA LEU A 87 11.75 -4.90 -5.34
C LEU A 87 12.72 -3.76 -5.03
N VAL A 88 13.89 -3.80 -5.67
CA VAL A 88 14.86 -2.71 -5.62
C VAL A 88 15.18 -2.25 -7.03
N GLN A 89 15.09 -0.95 -7.27
CA GLN A 89 15.35 -0.33 -8.57
C GLN A 89 16.33 0.84 -8.45
N PRO A 90 17.13 1.12 -9.49
CA PRO A 90 18.07 2.22 -9.50
C PRO A 90 17.40 3.60 -9.33
N PRO A 91 18.17 4.61 -8.90
CA PRO A 91 17.70 5.98 -8.81
C PRO A 91 17.22 6.56 -10.14
N ARG A 92 16.31 7.55 -10.07
CA ARG A 92 15.74 8.23 -11.24
C ARG A 92 16.74 9.13 -11.95
N SER A 93 17.85 9.47 -11.31
CA SER A 93 18.92 10.26 -11.93
C SER A 93 19.55 9.55 -13.13
N GLY A 94 19.33 8.24 -13.30
CA GLY A 94 19.93 7.46 -14.38
C GLY A 94 21.41 7.16 -14.18
N ARG A 95 21.98 7.58 -13.04
CA ARG A 95 23.40 7.42 -12.69
C ARG A 95 23.87 5.96 -12.70
N PHE A 96 22.95 5.02 -12.47
CA PHE A 96 23.21 3.59 -12.41
C PHE A 96 22.34 2.84 -13.44
N GLY A 97 22.05 3.47 -14.59
CA GLY A 97 21.22 2.89 -15.64
C GLY A 97 19.72 3.17 -15.48
N ASP A 98 18.89 2.39 -16.18
CA ASP A 98 17.44 2.62 -16.23
C ASP A 98 16.76 2.31 -14.88
N SER A 99 16.08 3.32 -14.33
CA SER A 99 15.26 3.23 -13.12
C SER A 99 14.10 2.23 -13.18
N SER A 100 13.72 1.75 -14.38
CA SER A 100 12.73 0.68 -14.54
C SER A 100 13.31 -0.72 -14.25
N THR A 101 14.64 -0.86 -14.29
CA THR A 101 15.34 -2.13 -14.10
C THR A 101 15.17 -2.64 -12.67
N VAL A 102 14.79 -3.90 -12.52
CA VAL A 102 14.73 -4.56 -11.21
C VAL A 102 16.09 -5.18 -10.90
N VAL A 103 16.80 -4.58 -9.93
CA VAL A 103 18.13 -5.03 -9.47
C VAL A 103 18.01 -6.17 -8.46
N PHE A 104 16.94 -6.15 -7.66
CA PHE A 104 16.64 -7.20 -6.70
C PHE A 104 15.14 -7.47 -6.69
N GLN A 105 14.79 -8.76 -6.68
CA GLN A 105 13.45 -9.25 -6.41
C GLN A 105 13.57 -10.43 -5.44
N GLY A 106 12.95 -10.32 -4.26
CA GLY A 106 13.04 -11.36 -3.24
C GLY A 106 11.83 -11.36 -2.30
N THR A 107 11.72 -12.40 -1.48
CA THR A 107 10.65 -12.55 -0.48
C THR A 107 11.20 -12.48 0.94
N TYR A 108 10.40 -12.03 1.90
CA TYR A 108 10.84 -12.00 3.29
C TYR A 108 10.73 -13.36 3.98
N GLN A 109 11.81 -13.77 4.66
CA GLN A 109 11.90 -15.05 5.38
C GLN A 109 11.97 -14.87 6.92
N GLY A 110 11.66 -13.69 7.45
CA GLY A 110 11.70 -13.42 8.89
C GLY A 110 13.06 -13.04 9.45
N ASP A 111 14.06 -12.79 8.59
CA ASP A 111 15.40 -12.33 8.98
C ASP A 111 15.71 -10.97 8.31
N PRO A 112 15.64 -9.86 9.06
CA PRO A 112 15.84 -8.52 8.51
C PRO A 112 17.31 -8.23 8.17
N GLU A 113 18.25 -8.85 8.88
CA GLU A 113 19.68 -8.67 8.61
C GLU A 113 20.09 -9.37 7.32
N ARG A 114 19.61 -10.61 7.13
CA ARG A 114 19.79 -11.33 5.88
C ARG A 114 19.16 -10.59 4.71
N LEU A 115 17.92 -10.10 4.84
CA LEU A 115 17.29 -9.32 3.78
C LEU A 115 18.12 -8.08 3.42
N ALA A 116 18.61 -7.33 4.42
CA ALA A 116 19.42 -6.15 4.17
C ALA A 116 20.75 -6.47 3.48
N ARG A 117 21.41 -7.58 3.88
CA ARG A 117 22.63 -8.07 3.21
C ARG A 117 22.36 -8.50 1.77
N ASP A 118 21.27 -9.19 1.51
CA ASP A 118 20.91 -9.66 0.17
C ASP A 118 20.64 -8.47 -0.76
N ILE A 119 19.88 -7.47 -0.30
CA ILE A 119 19.64 -6.21 -1.02
C ILE A 119 20.97 -5.50 -1.31
N SER A 120 21.79 -5.30 -0.28
CA SER A 120 23.06 -4.58 -0.41
C SER A 120 24.03 -5.29 -1.37
N SER A 121 24.04 -6.63 -1.35
CA SER A 121 24.88 -7.45 -2.22
C SER A 121 24.41 -7.39 -3.66
N ALA A 122 23.10 -7.41 -3.91
CA ALA A 122 22.53 -7.25 -5.25
C ALA A 122 22.84 -5.87 -5.84
N ILE A 123 22.68 -4.80 -5.05
CA ILE A 123 23.06 -3.44 -5.46
C ILE A 123 24.55 -3.37 -5.81
N ARG A 124 25.43 -3.89 -4.94
CA ARG A 124 26.88 -3.90 -5.19
C ARG A 124 27.24 -4.67 -6.46
N ALA A 125 26.63 -5.84 -6.67
CA ALA A 125 26.87 -6.65 -7.86
C ALA A 125 26.41 -5.95 -9.15
N TYR A 126 25.28 -5.24 -9.08
CA TYR A 126 24.76 -4.47 -10.21
C TYR A 126 25.64 -3.26 -10.53
N VAL A 127 26.00 -2.45 -9.53
CA VAL A 127 26.89 -1.30 -9.71
C VAL A 127 28.27 -1.74 -10.22
N ALA A 128 28.80 -2.87 -9.73
CA ALA A 128 30.06 -3.42 -10.23
C ALA A 128 29.99 -3.81 -11.72
N ARG A 129 28.86 -4.36 -12.17
CA ARG A 129 28.63 -4.68 -13.58
C ARG A 129 28.48 -3.43 -14.44
N ASP A 130 27.73 -2.44 -13.96
CA ASP A 130 27.50 -1.18 -14.66
C ASP A 130 28.82 -0.40 -14.86
N ASN A 131 29.66 -0.33 -13.82
CA ASN A 131 30.98 0.29 -13.91
C ASN A 131 31.96 -0.43 -14.86
N GLN A 132 31.77 -1.73 -15.09
CA GLN A 132 32.58 -2.51 -16.04
C GLN A 132 32.10 -2.34 -17.48
N ASN A 133 30.87 -1.87 -17.68
CA ASN A 133 30.28 -1.69 -19.01
C ASN A 133 29.47 -0.39 -19.04
N PRO A 134 30.13 0.78 -18.89
CA PRO A 134 29.43 2.06 -18.85
C PRO A 134 28.67 2.23 -20.16
N ALA A 135 27.34 2.16 -20.09
CA ALA A 135 26.52 2.53 -21.23
C ALA A 135 26.91 3.97 -21.63
N PRO A 136 27.11 4.27 -22.93
CA PRO A 136 27.35 5.63 -23.34
C PRO A 136 26.16 6.48 -22.88
N ALA A 137 26.45 7.52 -22.08
CA ALA A 137 25.48 8.53 -21.71
C ALA A 137 24.87 9.09 -23.00
N THR A 138 23.63 8.73 -23.29
CA THR A 138 22.96 9.14 -24.51
C THR A 138 22.50 10.58 -24.35
N ALA A 139 23.28 11.47 -24.96
CA ALA A 139 22.86 12.83 -25.30
C ALA A 139 21.65 12.79 -26.26
N ASP A 140 20.68 13.66 -26.01
CA ASP A 140 19.70 14.24 -26.94
C ASP A 140 19.46 13.51 -28.28
N VAL A 141 18.78 12.38 -28.23
CA VAL A 141 18.05 11.85 -29.40
C VAL A 141 16.56 11.87 -29.04
N PRO A 142 15.69 12.62 -29.74
CA PRO A 142 14.25 12.52 -29.53
C PRO A 142 13.83 11.07 -29.80
N PRO A 143 13.16 10.38 -28.84
CA PRO A 143 12.89 8.95 -28.98
C PRO A 143 11.91 8.69 -30.13
N PRO A 144 12.11 7.65 -30.95
CA PRO A 144 11.25 7.29 -32.09
C PRO A 144 9.90 6.67 -31.67
N TRP A 145 9.51 6.77 -30.40
CA TRP A 145 8.32 6.12 -29.86
C TRP A 145 7.16 7.10 -29.74
N THR A 146 6.58 7.44 -30.89
CA THR A 146 5.12 7.62 -30.91
C THR A 146 4.53 6.23 -30.66
N PRO A 147 3.77 5.99 -29.58
CA PRO A 147 3.25 4.66 -29.32
C PRO A 147 2.35 4.22 -30.50
N ALA A 148 2.64 3.04 -31.06
CA ALA A 148 1.73 2.39 -31.98
C ALA A 148 0.35 2.22 -31.31
N PRO A 149 -0.77 2.38 -32.04
CA PRO A 149 -2.11 2.26 -31.47
C PRO A 149 -2.27 0.93 -30.73
N ARG A 150 -2.72 1.00 -29.47
CA ARG A 150 -2.96 -0.15 -28.62
C ARG A 150 -4.03 -1.04 -29.25
N VAL A 151 -3.67 -2.28 -29.56
CA VAL A 151 -4.64 -3.36 -29.80
C VAL A 151 -4.80 -4.09 -28.47
N ASP A 152 -5.93 -3.87 -27.81
CA ASP A 152 -6.26 -4.54 -26.56
C ASP A 152 -6.47 -6.04 -26.82
N SER A 153 -5.55 -6.88 -26.34
CA SER A 153 -5.63 -8.35 -26.46
C SER A 153 -6.74 -8.99 -25.60
N TRP A 154 -7.61 -8.19 -24.97
CA TRP A 154 -8.77 -8.64 -24.17
C TRP A 154 -10.13 -8.15 -24.72
N ASN A 155 -10.16 -7.53 -25.90
CA ASN A 155 -11.38 -7.21 -26.62
C ASN A 155 -11.21 -7.61 -28.10
N PRO A 156 -11.81 -8.71 -28.59
CA PRO A 156 -11.77 -8.99 -30.02
C PRO A 156 -12.56 -7.90 -30.76
N GLN A 157 -11.85 -6.91 -31.31
CA GLN A 157 -12.44 -5.88 -32.14
C GLN A 157 -13.14 -6.53 -33.34
N ILE A 158 -14.47 -6.50 -33.32
CA ILE A 158 -15.32 -6.74 -34.47
C ILE A 158 -15.03 -5.61 -35.48
N PRO A 159 -14.72 -5.90 -36.76
CA PRO A 159 -14.44 -4.85 -37.74
C PRO A 159 -15.76 -4.16 -38.12
N GLY A 160 -15.92 -2.90 -37.72
CA GLY A 160 -17.07 -2.07 -38.08
C GLY A 160 -16.76 -0.58 -37.95
N PRO A 161 -17.32 0.28 -38.82
CA PRO A 161 -16.83 1.63 -39.06
C PRO A 161 -17.43 2.59 -38.03
N PHE A 162 -16.61 3.16 -37.13
CA PHE A 162 -17.08 4.23 -36.26
C PHE A 162 -16.79 5.61 -36.88
N PRO A 163 -17.78 6.53 -36.84
CA PRO A 163 -17.69 7.83 -37.49
C PRO A 163 -16.81 8.81 -36.71
N SER A 164 -16.18 9.73 -37.45
CA SER A 164 -15.41 10.87 -36.94
C SER A 164 -16.28 11.80 -36.09
N PHE A 165 -15.83 12.10 -34.87
CA PHE A 165 -16.49 13.02 -33.95
C PHE A 165 -16.36 14.48 -34.43
N ASP A 166 -17.50 15.13 -34.62
CA ASP A 166 -17.64 16.58 -34.86
C ASP A 166 -17.52 17.33 -33.51
N PRO A 167 -16.64 18.35 -33.37
CA PRO A 167 -16.38 19.02 -32.09
C PRO A 167 -17.49 19.95 -31.58
N THR A 168 -18.68 19.97 -32.19
CA THR A 168 -19.70 20.99 -31.91
C THR A 168 -20.86 20.55 -30.99
N ILE A 169 -20.76 19.40 -30.31
CA ILE A 169 -21.83 18.92 -29.40
C ILE A 169 -21.43 19.15 -27.94
N PRO A 170 -22.22 19.91 -27.13
CA PRO A 170 -21.91 20.09 -25.72
C PRO A 170 -22.03 18.76 -24.95
N PRO A 171 -21.17 18.51 -23.95
CA PRO A 171 -21.10 17.23 -23.26
C PRO A 171 -22.39 16.94 -22.50
N GLN A 172 -22.96 15.77 -22.76
CA GLN A 172 -24.12 15.24 -22.04
C GLN A 172 -23.71 14.86 -20.60
N PRO A 173 -24.51 15.16 -19.57
CA PRO A 173 -24.17 14.81 -18.19
C PRO A 173 -24.09 13.28 -18.03
N ALA A 174 -22.97 12.80 -17.51
CA ALA A 174 -22.79 11.39 -17.17
C ALA A 174 -23.83 10.95 -16.12
N PRO A 175 -24.44 9.76 -16.24
CA PRO A 175 -25.31 9.22 -15.20
C PRO A 175 -24.51 8.98 -13.92
N ALA A 176 -25.08 9.39 -12.79
CA ALA A 176 -24.46 9.26 -11.47
C ALA A 176 -24.16 7.78 -11.14
N PRO A 177 -22.98 7.47 -10.57
CA PRO A 177 -22.66 6.11 -10.17
C PRO A 177 -23.62 5.63 -9.08
N THR A 178 -24.20 4.46 -9.30
CA THR A 178 -24.95 3.74 -8.28
C THR A 178 -23.97 3.34 -7.16
N PRO A 179 -24.22 3.70 -5.88
CA PRO A 179 -23.32 3.34 -4.80
C PRO A 179 -23.36 1.83 -4.57
N THR A 180 -22.22 1.18 -4.79
CA THR A 180 -21.95 -0.17 -4.29
C THR A 180 -21.99 -0.13 -2.76
N PRO A 181 -22.77 -0.96 -2.07
CA PRO A 181 -22.78 -0.99 -0.61
C PRO A 181 -21.43 -1.51 -0.10
N GLU A 182 -20.57 -0.60 0.32
CA GLU A 182 -19.40 -0.91 1.14
C GLU A 182 -19.92 -1.52 2.45
N THR A 183 -19.54 -2.77 2.73
CA THR A 183 -19.78 -3.38 4.03
C THR A 183 -19.01 -2.55 5.06
N PRO A 184 -19.67 -1.83 5.99
CA PRO A 184 -18.95 -0.96 6.90
C PRO A 184 -18.09 -1.82 7.84
N ALA A 185 -16.78 -1.69 7.71
CA ALA A 185 -15.83 -2.32 8.62
C ALA A 185 -16.08 -1.80 10.04
N PHE A 186 -16.38 -2.72 10.95
CA PHE A 186 -16.68 -2.46 12.36
C PHE A 186 -15.55 -1.64 13.01
N PRO A 187 -15.84 -0.56 13.75
CA PRO A 187 -14.83 0.33 14.32
C PRO A 187 -14.19 -0.26 15.59
N TRP A 188 -13.47 -1.37 15.45
CA TRP A 188 -12.77 -2.06 16.55
C TRP A 188 -11.82 -1.13 17.32
N GLY A 189 -11.23 -0.16 16.63
CA GLY A 189 -10.39 0.86 17.27
C GLY A 189 -11.12 1.63 18.37
N ALA A 190 -12.39 2.01 18.15
CA ALA A 190 -13.18 2.76 19.11
C ALA A 190 -13.53 1.92 20.36
N VAL A 191 -13.85 0.64 20.15
CA VAL A 191 -14.14 -0.31 21.24
C VAL A 191 -12.88 -0.56 22.07
N MET A 192 -11.73 -0.76 21.42
CA MET A 192 -10.46 -0.99 22.11
C MET A 192 -9.97 0.24 22.89
N THR A 193 -10.19 1.46 22.38
CA THR A 193 -9.89 2.69 23.15
C THR A 193 -10.75 2.83 24.40
N LEU A 194 -12.01 2.40 24.37
CA LEU A 194 -12.89 2.42 25.55
C LEU A 194 -12.46 1.37 26.60
N VAL A 195 -12.07 0.17 26.16
CA VAL A 195 -11.54 -0.86 27.06
C VAL A 195 -10.21 -0.43 27.70
N ALA A 196 -9.32 0.19 26.91
CA ALA A 196 -8.06 0.73 27.41
C ALA A 196 -8.25 1.90 28.39
N ALA A 197 -9.37 2.64 28.28
CA ALA A 197 -9.75 3.70 29.21
C ALA A 197 -10.34 3.18 30.55
N GLY A 198 -10.26 1.87 30.81
CA GLY A 198 -10.67 1.27 32.09
C GLY A 198 -12.15 0.89 32.18
N PHE A 199 -12.91 0.99 31.09
CA PHE A 199 -14.28 0.48 31.05
C PHE A 199 -14.29 -1.03 30.85
N SER A 200 -15.15 -1.74 31.59
CA SER A 200 -15.36 -3.17 31.36
C SER A 200 -15.90 -3.40 29.95
N LEU A 201 -15.56 -4.55 29.34
CA LEU A 201 -16.00 -4.91 27.99
C LEU A 201 -17.52 -4.70 27.76
N PRO A 202 -18.41 -5.07 28.71
CA PRO A 202 -19.85 -4.82 28.56
C PRO A 202 -20.22 -3.32 28.56
N ALA A 203 -19.54 -2.51 29.38
CA ALA A 203 -19.76 -1.07 29.44
C ALA A 203 -19.27 -0.38 28.15
N ALA A 204 -18.12 -0.78 27.62
CA ALA A 204 -17.58 -0.26 26.36
C ALA A 204 -18.51 -0.58 25.17
N ILE A 205 -19.06 -1.80 25.14
CA ILE A 205 -20.06 -2.22 24.14
C ILE A 205 -21.33 -1.37 24.25
N ALA A 206 -21.87 -1.19 25.46
CA ALA A 206 -23.08 -0.39 25.68
C ALA A 206 -22.92 1.06 25.24
N ILE A 207 -21.78 1.70 25.54
CA ILE A 207 -21.46 3.07 25.11
C ILE A 207 -21.38 3.15 23.58
N THR A 208 -20.77 2.16 22.94
CA THR A 208 -20.67 2.11 21.47
C THR A 208 -22.05 1.99 20.82
N VAL A 209 -22.91 1.10 21.33
CA VAL A 209 -24.30 0.95 20.86
C VAL A 209 -25.08 2.25 21.04
N TRP A 210 -24.98 2.87 22.22
CA TRP A 210 -25.67 4.13 22.51
C TRP A 210 -25.23 5.24 21.55
N LEU A 211 -23.93 5.37 21.27
CA LEU A 211 -23.39 6.39 20.37
C LEU A 211 -23.87 6.18 18.92
N VAL A 212 -23.91 4.94 18.43
CA VAL A 212 -24.43 4.62 17.09
C VAL A 212 -25.91 4.95 16.99
N LEU A 213 -26.72 4.56 17.98
CA LEU A 213 -28.16 4.86 18.00
C LEU A 213 -28.44 6.36 18.13
N PHE A 214 -27.65 7.08 18.91
CA PHE A 214 -27.78 8.52 19.11
C PHE A 214 -27.47 9.32 17.84
N ILE A 215 -26.41 8.95 17.12
CA ILE A 215 -26.07 9.59 15.84
C ILE A 215 -27.14 9.28 14.79
N ARG A 216 -27.67 8.05 14.78
CA ARG A 216 -28.75 7.65 13.86
C ARG A 216 -30.02 8.44 14.12
N SER A 217 -30.46 8.57 15.37
CA SER A 217 -31.68 9.31 15.72
C SER A 217 -31.57 10.81 15.37
N ARG A 218 -30.41 11.42 15.63
CA ARG A 218 -30.11 12.81 15.24
C ARG A 218 -30.15 13.02 13.73
N ARG A 219 -29.65 12.06 12.94
CA ARG A 219 -29.65 12.17 11.46
C ARG A 219 -31.04 11.97 10.87
N LEU A 220 -31.82 11.03 11.40
CA LEU A 220 -33.21 10.83 10.99
C LEU A 220 -34.08 12.06 11.31
N ALA A 221 -33.89 12.67 12.48
CA ALA A 221 -34.57 13.92 12.84
C ALA A 221 -34.20 15.10 11.93
N ALA A 222 -33.00 15.07 11.33
CA ALA A 222 -32.53 16.06 10.37
C ALA A 222 -32.89 15.73 8.90
N GLY A 223 -33.70 14.69 8.65
CA GLY A 223 -34.10 14.26 7.31
C GLY A 223 -32.96 13.68 6.46
N LYS A 224 -31.83 13.33 7.09
CA LYS A 224 -30.64 12.78 6.41
C LYS A 224 -30.69 11.26 6.44
N GLN A 225 -30.19 10.62 5.37
CA GLN A 225 -30.10 9.16 5.34
C GLN A 225 -29.21 8.64 6.49
N PRO A 226 -29.63 7.54 7.13
CA PRO A 226 -28.89 6.95 8.25
C PRO A 226 -27.53 6.43 7.77
N ILE A 227 -26.51 6.51 8.64
CA ILE A 227 -25.14 6.05 8.32
C ILE A 227 -25.08 4.53 8.15
N LEU A 228 -25.95 3.83 8.88
CA LEU A 228 -26.13 2.38 8.79
C LEU A 228 -27.58 2.12 8.40
N ASP A 229 -27.77 1.28 7.39
CA ASP A 229 -29.06 0.68 7.07
C ASP A 229 -29.50 -0.29 8.18
N GLN A 230 -30.79 -0.63 8.18
CA GLN A 230 -31.38 -1.43 9.24
C GLN A 230 -30.79 -2.85 9.31
N ALA A 231 -30.51 -3.46 8.16
CA ALA A 231 -29.97 -4.82 8.10
C ALA A 231 -28.54 -4.89 8.66
N THR A 232 -27.74 -3.87 8.40
CA THR A 232 -26.40 -3.75 8.98
C THR A 232 -26.45 -3.49 10.49
N LEU A 233 -27.40 -2.69 10.98
CA LEU A 233 -27.57 -2.50 12.44
C LEU A 233 -27.97 -3.80 13.14
N ASP A 234 -28.88 -4.58 12.54
CA ASP A 234 -29.35 -5.83 13.15
C ASP A 234 -28.22 -6.88 13.19
N SER A 235 -27.42 -6.94 12.12
CA SER A 235 -26.21 -7.79 12.06
C SER A 235 -25.18 -7.37 13.12
N PHE A 236 -25.00 -6.07 13.32
CA PHE A 236 -24.11 -5.49 14.35
C PHE A 236 -24.58 -5.85 15.76
N LEU A 237 -25.87 -5.71 16.04
CA LEU A 237 -26.45 -6.06 17.35
C LEU A 237 -26.39 -7.55 17.62
N ALA A 238 -26.57 -8.40 16.61
CA ALA A 238 -26.43 -9.85 16.74
C ALA A 238 -25.00 -10.26 17.12
N LEU A 239 -24.00 -9.66 16.47
CA LEU A 239 -22.58 -9.92 16.76
C LEU A 239 -22.16 -9.44 18.15
N LEU A 240 -22.69 -8.30 18.61
CA LEU A 240 -22.44 -7.84 19.97
C LEU A 240 -23.06 -8.75 21.04
N LYS A 241 -24.27 -9.28 20.78
CA LYS A 241 -24.92 -10.25 21.67
C LYS A 241 -24.12 -11.55 21.77
N SER A 242 -23.56 -12.04 20.66
CA SER A 242 -22.74 -13.27 20.71
C SER A 242 -21.46 -13.08 21.52
N ILE A 243 -20.79 -11.92 21.41
CA ILE A 243 -19.59 -11.61 22.18
C ILE A 243 -19.90 -11.50 23.68
N ALA A 244 -21.00 -10.84 24.04
CA ALA A 244 -21.45 -10.75 25.43
C ALA A 244 -21.74 -12.15 26.02
N ALA A 245 -22.45 -13.01 25.27
CA ALA A 245 -22.74 -14.38 25.69
C ALA A 245 -21.47 -15.24 25.87
N SER A 246 -20.49 -15.12 24.97
CA SER A 246 -19.20 -15.81 25.11
C SER A 246 -18.41 -15.35 26.34
N SER A 247 -18.49 -14.06 26.69
CA SER A 247 -17.80 -13.53 27.87
C SER A 247 -18.37 -14.05 29.21
N ASP A 248 -19.69 -14.28 29.28
CA ASP A 248 -20.32 -14.86 30.46
C ASP A 248 -20.01 -16.36 30.61
N GLN A 249 -19.93 -17.10 29.50
CA GLN A 249 -19.61 -18.52 29.50
C GLN A 249 -18.17 -18.80 29.98
N GLN A 250 -17.23 -17.92 29.62
CA GLN A 250 -15.83 -18.00 30.05
C GLN A 250 -15.64 -17.64 31.52
N ARG A 251 -16.57 -16.86 32.10
CA ARG A 251 -16.57 -16.49 33.53
C ARG A 251 -17.17 -17.57 34.43
N SER A 252 -18.13 -18.36 33.92
CA SER A 252 -18.71 -19.51 34.62
C SER A 252 -17.81 -20.76 34.62
N ALA A 253 -16.91 -20.89 33.64
CA ALA A 253 -15.97 -22.02 33.56
C ALA A 253 -14.73 -21.89 34.49
N ASN A 254 -14.52 -20.70 35.06
CA ASN A 254 -13.37 -20.35 35.91
C ASN A 254 -13.74 -20.22 37.40
N LYS A 255 -14.90 -20.74 37.78
CA LYS A 255 -15.43 -20.80 39.14
C LYS A 255 -15.63 -22.26 39.55
#